data_AF-A0A5C6ELH6-F1
#
_entry.id   AF-A0A5C6ELH6-F1
#
_cell.length_a   1.000
_cell.length_b   1.000
_cell.length_c   1.000
_cell.angle_alpha   90.00
_cell.angle_beta   90.00
_cell.angle_gamma   90.00
#
_symmetry.space_group_name_H-M   'P 1'
#
loop_
_entity.id
_entity.type
_entity.pdbx_description
1 polymer ?
#
loop_
_entity_poly.entity_id
_entity_poly.type
_entity_poly.pdbx_seq_one_letter_code
_entity_poly.pdbx_strand_id
1 'polypeptide(L)'
;MVIDANIDYFVAIAEGRRAMPFKQWWDANASQLENELPRTQFLRLKMQSFDEICRILDERGIEYSKSFDNSNIRASRLPMSHDSIERDPEIAPLIDEADKMTEEELANEKRRMGFCHLYWRTKKRILKEEFGIDWKTPAEMNPGVMFD
;
A
#
# COMPACT_ATOMS: atom_id res chain seq x y z
N MET A 1 8.90 33.17 -3.26
CA MET A 1 9.69 32.06 -3.85
C MET A 1 8.85 31.41 -4.95
N VAL A 2 9.45 30.69 -5.90
CA VAL A 2 8.73 29.96 -6.97
C VAL A 2 7.68 29.02 -6.37
N ILE A 3 8.00 28.41 -5.24
CA ILE A 3 7.04 27.57 -4.51
C ILE A 3 5.79 28.37 -4.11
N ASP A 4 5.97 29.55 -3.51
CA ASP A 4 4.86 30.36 -3.00
C ASP A 4 3.99 30.89 -4.15
N ALA A 5 4.61 31.24 -5.29
CA ALA A 5 3.91 31.67 -6.50
C ALA A 5 3.13 30.53 -7.18
N ASN A 6 3.36 29.28 -6.80
CA ASN A 6 2.75 28.09 -7.38
C ASN A 6 2.00 27.23 -6.34
N ILE A 7 1.66 27.79 -5.17
CA ILE A 7 0.89 27.07 -4.13
C ILE A 7 -0.39 26.47 -4.71
N ASP A 8 -1.14 27.24 -5.49
CA ASP A 8 -2.39 26.76 -6.11
C ASP A 8 -2.16 25.56 -7.03
N TYR A 9 -1.00 25.49 -7.70
CA TYR A 9 -0.63 24.36 -8.52
C TYR A 9 -0.32 23.10 -7.69
N PHE A 10 0.40 23.27 -6.57
CA PHE A 10 0.65 22.17 -5.63
C PHE A 10 -0.63 21.67 -4.95
N VAL A 11 -1.53 22.58 -4.57
CA VAL A 11 -2.87 22.26 -4.06
C VAL A 11 -3.64 21.47 -5.13
N ALA A 12 -3.64 21.94 -6.39
CA ALA A 12 -4.31 21.22 -7.48
C ALA A 12 -3.73 19.82 -7.74
N ILE A 13 -2.42 19.61 -7.54
CA ILE A 13 -1.80 18.28 -7.59
C ILE A 13 -2.27 17.42 -6.41
N ALA A 14 -2.24 17.96 -5.19
CA ALA A 14 -2.64 17.24 -3.98
C ALA A 14 -4.16 16.89 -3.95
N GLU A 15 -4.96 17.73 -4.60
CA GLU A 15 -6.41 17.60 -4.80
C GLU A 15 -6.78 16.87 -6.09
N GLY A 16 -5.81 16.39 -6.87
CA GLY A 16 -6.07 15.55 -8.05
C GLY A 16 -6.83 16.29 -9.16
N ARG A 17 -6.92 17.62 -9.04
CA ARG A 17 -7.61 18.54 -9.94
C ARG A 17 -6.62 19.31 -10.83
N ARG A 18 -5.43 18.74 -11.07
CA ARG A 18 -4.38 19.41 -11.84
C ARG A 18 -4.88 19.77 -13.25
N ALA A 19 -4.80 21.06 -13.58
CA ALA A 19 -5.14 21.55 -14.91
C ALA A 19 -4.01 21.36 -15.94
N MET A 20 -2.75 21.25 -15.47
CA MET A 20 -1.56 21.14 -16.30
C MET A 20 -0.70 19.91 -15.89
N PRO A 21 -0.14 19.14 -16.84
CA PRO A 21 0.80 18.06 -16.55
C PRO A 21 2.04 18.54 -15.79
N PHE A 22 2.51 17.75 -14.82
CA PHE A 22 3.67 18.09 -13.99
C PHE A 22 4.93 18.37 -14.80
N LYS A 23 5.20 17.57 -15.85
CA LYS A 23 6.35 17.80 -16.74
C LYS A 23 6.31 19.19 -17.39
N GLN A 24 5.14 19.62 -17.85
CA GLN A 24 4.98 20.92 -18.51
C GLN A 24 5.19 22.07 -17.52
N TRP A 25 4.66 21.95 -16.31
CA TRP A 25 4.91 22.93 -15.25
C TRP A 25 6.38 22.92 -14.81
N TRP A 26 6.98 21.74 -14.71
CA TRP A 26 8.38 21.56 -14.33
C TRP A 26 9.32 22.23 -15.32
N ASP A 27 9.13 22.00 -16.63
CA ASP A 27 9.97 22.58 -17.68
C ASP A 27 9.94 24.12 -17.64
N ALA A 28 8.82 24.72 -17.21
CA ALA A 28 8.68 26.18 -17.06
C ALA A 28 9.33 26.75 -15.79
N ASN A 29 9.51 25.94 -14.74
CA ASN A 29 9.91 26.41 -13.40
C ASN A 29 11.23 25.82 -12.88
N ALA A 30 11.77 24.77 -13.51
CA ALA A 30 12.91 23.99 -13.02
C ALA A 30 14.16 24.84 -12.78
N SER A 31 14.51 25.73 -13.71
CA SER A 31 15.71 26.56 -13.58
C SER A 31 15.64 27.52 -12.38
N GLN A 32 14.44 28.00 -12.03
CA GLN A 32 14.28 28.86 -10.86
C GLN A 32 14.27 28.02 -9.56
N LEU A 33 13.62 26.86 -9.57
CA LEU A 33 13.62 25.91 -8.44
C LEU A 33 15.03 25.40 -8.08
N GLU A 34 15.90 25.18 -9.07
CA GLU A 34 17.28 24.73 -8.84
C GLU A 34 18.12 25.78 -8.10
N ASN A 35 17.81 27.07 -8.31
CA ASN A 35 18.50 28.17 -7.64
C ASN A 35 17.92 28.46 -6.24
N GLU A 36 16.63 28.18 -6.01
CA GLU A 36 15.95 28.50 -4.75
C GLU A 36 15.94 27.35 -3.74
N LEU A 37 16.01 26.10 -4.19
CA LEU A 37 15.86 24.93 -3.32
C LEU A 37 17.18 24.22 -3.03
N PRO A 38 17.35 23.68 -1.81
CA PRO A 38 18.39 22.69 -1.55
C PRO A 38 18.28 21.53 -2.56
N ARG A 39 19.43 21.03 -3.04
CA ARG A 39 19.50 19.97 -4.05
C ARG A 39 18.64 18.75 -3.73
N THR A 40 18.52 18.39 -2.45
CA THR A 40 17.68 17.28 -1.98
C THR A 40 16.19 17.53 -2.20
N GLN A 41 15.69 18.72 -1.87
CA GLN A 41 14.30 19.12 -2.11
C GLN A 41 14.03 19.23 -3.61
N PHE A 42 14.96 19.83 -4.36
CA PHE A 42 14.86 19.91 -5.82
C PHE A 42 14.71 18.53 -6.47
N LEU A 43 15.53 17.55 -6.10
CA LEU A 43 15.45 16.20 -6.65
C LEU A 43 14.15 15.47 -6.26
N ARG A 44 13.70 15.61 -5.00
CA ARG A 44 12.44 15.01 -4.55
C ARG A 44 11.23 15.59 -5.28
N LEU A 45 11.24 16.91 -5.48
CA LEU A 45 10.21 17.60 -6.26
C LEU A 45 10.27 17.20 -7.73
N LYS A 46 11.47 17.12 -8.33
CA LYS A 46 11.67 16.66 -9.72
C LYS A 46 11.10 15.28 -9.98
N MET A 47 11.20 14.38 -9.00
CA MET A 47 10.62 13.03 -9.06
C MET A 47 9.10 13.01 -8.83
N GLN A 48 8.46 14.17 -8.76
CA GLN A 48 7.04 14.33 -8.44
C GLN A 48 6.65 13.57 -7.16
N SER A 49 7.53 13.56 -6.15
CA SER A 49 7.22 12.89 -4.89
C SER A 49 6.02 13.57 -4.24
N PHE A 50 4.90 12.85 -4.18
CA PHE A 50 3.67 13.32 -3.54
C PHE A 50 3.92 13.74 -2.08
N ASP A 51 4.82 13.04 -1.40
CA ASP A 51 5.24 13.34 -0.03
C ASP A 51 5.95 14.70 0.09
N GLU A 52 6.77 15.08 -0.89
CA GLU A 52 7.44 16.39 -0.91
C GLU A 52 6.44 17.52 -1.13
N ILE A 53 5.46 17.31 -2.02
CA ILE A 53 4.40 18.28 -2.30
C ILE A 53 3.54 18.49 -1.05
N CYS A 54 3.14 17.40 -0.37
CA CYS A 54 2.41 17.49 0.90
C CYS A 54 3.23 18.21 1.97
N ARG A 55 4.52 17.88 2.11
CA ARG A 55 5.41 18.55 3.08
C ARG A 55 5.50 20.05 2.82
N ILE A 56 5.64 20.47 1.57
CA ILE A 56 5.68 21.89 1.18
C ILE A 56 4.41 22.64 1.60
N LEU A 57 3.25 22.01 1.43
CA LEU A 57 1.94 22.58 1.82
C LEU A 57 1.77 22.61 3.34
N ASP A 58 2.13 21.52 4.02
CA ASP A 58 2.05 21.37 5.48
C ASP A 58 2.96 22.39 6.20
N GLU A 59 4.21 22.56 5.74
CA GLU A 59 5.16 23.55 6.28
C GLU A 59 4.66 24.99 6.15
N ARG A 60 3.79 25.24 5.17
CA ARG A 60 3.19 26.56 4.91
C ARG A 60 1.81 26.73 5.54
N GLY A 61 1.31 25.72 6.25
CA GLY A 61 -0.02 25.73 6.87
C GLY A 61 -1.16 25.87 5.85
N ILE A 62 -0.96 25.41 4.62
CA ILE A 62 -1.97 25.48 3.57
C ILE A 62 -2.94 24.31 3.75
N GLU A 63 -4.22 24.62 3.92
CA GLU A 63 -5.28 23.60 3.91
C GLU A 63 -5.55 23.15 2.48
N TYR A 64 -5.63 21.82 2.29
CA TYR A 64 -5.97 21.22 1.00
C TYR A 64 -6.76 19.93 1.21
N SER A 65 -7.66 19.62 0.29
CA SER A 65 -8.36 18.34 0.31
C SER A 65 -7.43 17.26 -0.25
N LYS A 66 -6.93 16.33 0.55
CA LYS A 66 -6.20 15.19 -0.01
C LYS A 66 -7.18 14.43 -0.92
N SER A 67 -7.09 14.59 -2.24
CA SER A 67 -7.73 13.67 -3.18
C SER A 67 -6.88 12.42 -3.18
N PHE A 68 -7.02 11.70 -2.10
CA PHE A 68 -6.49 10.39 -1.97
C PHE A 68 -7.41 9.53 -2.84
N ASP A 69 -7.14 9.48 -4.16
CA ASP A 69 -7.39 8.22 -4.87
C ASP A 69 -6.39 7.23 -4.26
N ASN A 70 -6.89 6.66 -3.19
CA ASN A 70 -6.22 5.78 -2.27
C ASN A 70 -6.96 4.47 -2.24
N SER A 71 -7.58 4.11 -3.36
CA SER A 71 -8.11 2.78 -3.60
C SER A 71 -7.08 1.71 -3.23
N ASN A 72 -5.77 2.02 -3.27
CA ASN A 72 -4.70 1.11 -2.84
C ASN A 72 -4.05 1.35 -1.46
N ILE A 73 -4.22 2.49 -0.76
CA ILE A 73 -3.66 2.67 0.62
C ILE A 73 -4.74 2.65 1.71
N ARG A 74 -6.04 2.78 1.37
CA ARG A 74 -7.11 2.55 2.37
C ARG A 74 -7.35 1.07 2.65
N ALA A 75 -7.07 0.18 1.69
CA ALA A 75 -7.09 -1.27 1.92
C ALA A 75 -5.99 -1.70 2.93
N SER A 76 -4.86 -0.98 2.99
CA SER A 76 -3.75 -1.28 3.89
C SER A 76 -3.81 -0.59 5.27
N ARG A 77 -4.83 0.24 5.53
CA ARG A 77 -5.03 0.89 6.84
C ARG A 77 -6.28 0.43 7.60
N LEU A 78 -7.13 -0.38 6.98
CA LEU A 78 -8.10 -1.16 7.77
C LEU A 78 -7.33 -2.29 8.45
N PRO A 79 -7.55 -2.54 9.76
CA PRO A 79 -6.97 -3.71 10.39
C PRO A 79 -7.38 -4.94 9.57
N MET A 80 -6.41 -5.74 9.13
CA MET A 80 -6.68 -6.97 8.42
C MET A 80 -7.63 -7.81 9.26
N SER A 81 -8.76 -8.21 8.68
CA SER A 81 -9.66 -9.16 9.31
C SER A 81 -8.98 -10.52 9.31
N HIS A 82 -9.11 -11.25 10.42
CA HIS A 82 -8.57 -12.59 10.61
C HIS A 82 -9.71 -13.51 11.00
N ASP A 83 -9.61 -14.79 10.66
CA ASP A 83 -10.60 -15.75 11.13
C ASP A 83 -10.55 -15.81 12.67
N SER A 84 -11.71 -15.74 13.31
CA SER A 84 -11.82 -15.83 14.76
C SER A 84 -11.23 -17.11 15.33
N ILE A 85 -11.22 -18.20 14.55
CA ILE A 85 -10.69 -19.49 14.99
C ILE A 85 -9.17 -19.47 15.24
N GLU A 86 -8.44 -18.55 14.62
CA GLU A 86 -6.99 -18.37 14.84
C GLU A 86 -6.67 -17.89 16.26
N ARG A 87 -7.67 -17.38 16.98
CA ARG A 87 -7.52 -16.94 18.39
C ARG A 87 -7.94 -18.01 19.39
N ASP A 88 -8.45 -19.14 18.91
CA ASP A 88 -8.84 -20.25 19.77
C ASP A 88 -7.56 -21.02 20.20
N PRO A 89 -7.22 -21.03 21.50
CA PRO A 89 -6.03 -21.71 21.98
C PRO A 89 -6.07 -23.23 21.82
N GLU A 90 -7.25 -23.84 21.69
CA GLU A 90 -7.37 -25.29 21.43
C GLU A 90 -7.10 -25.63 19.96
N ILE A 91 -7.37 -24.68 19.06
CA ILE A 91 -7.17 -24.83 17.62
C ILE A 91 -5.76 -24.40 17.19
N ALA A 92 -5.13 -23.48 17.91
CA ALA A 92 -3.79 -22.98 17.57
C ALA A 92 -2.76 -24.10 17.30
N PRO A 93 -2.65 -25.18 18.11
CA PRO A 93 -1.74 -26.29 17.81
C PRO A 93 -2.08 -27.04 16.51
N LEU A 94 -3.36 -27.13 16.14
CA LEU A 94 -3.82 -27.78 14.90
C LEU A 94 -3.51 -26.91 13.68
N ILE A 95 -3.59 -25.59 13.84
CA ILE A 95 -3.18 -24.63 12.82
C ILE A 95 -1.67 -24.72 12.59
N ASP A 96 -0.87 -24.77 13.66
CA ASP A 96 0.60 -24.92 13.56
C ASP A 96 0.98 -26.23 12.86
N GLU A 97 0.25 -27.32 13.14
CA GLU A 97 0.48 -28.59 12.47
C GLU A 97 0.09 -28.55 10.98
N ALA A 98 -1.05 -27.96 10.65
CA ALA A 98 -1.47 -27.75 9.28
C ALA A 98 -0.48 -26.86 8.49
N ASP A 99 0.17 -25.89 9.15
CA ASP A 99 1.23 -25.07 8.54
C ASP A 99 2.45 -25.92 8.17
N LYS A 100 2.91 -26.82 9.06
CA LYS A 100 4.02 -27.75 8.74
C LYS A 100 3.66 -28.67 7.57
N MET A 101 2.47 -29.27 7.60
CA MET A 101 2.01 -30.15 6.52
C MET A 101 1.93 -29.39 5.19
N THR A 102 1.49 -28.13 5.22
CA THR A 102 1.45 -27.25 4.03
C THR A 102 2.86 -26.97 3.52
N GLU A 103 3.80 -26.66 4.40
CA GLU A 103 5.21 -26.44 4.03
C GLU A 103 5.85 -27.69 3.42
N GLU A 104 5.60 -28.86 3.98
CA GLU A 104 6.09 -30.14 3.46
C GLU A 104 5.51 -30.45 2.08
N GLU A 105 4.20 -30.29 1.90
CA GLU A 105 3.53 -30.53 0.60
C GLU A 105 4.04 -29.57 -0.48
N LEU A 106 4.29 -28.31 -0.12
CA LEU A 106 4.75 -27.27 -1.04
C LEU A 106 6.27 -27.10 -1.06
N ALA A 107 7.05 -28.01 -0.45
CA ALA A 107 8.50 -27.87 -0.30
C ALA A 107 9.25 -27.71 -1.64
N ASN A 108 8.72 -28.33 -2.70
CA ASN A 108 9.29 -28.27 -4.05
C ASN A 108 8.67 -27.17 -4.94
N GLU A 109 7.66 -26.46 -4.44
CA GLU A 109 6.99 -25.41 -5.20
C GLU A 109 7.81 -24.12 -5.20
N LYS A 110 7.93 -23.51 -6.39
CA LYS A 110 8.67 -22.25 -6.54
C LYS A 110 7.87 -21.09 -5.97
N ARG A 111 8.42 -20.41 -4.97
CA ARG A 111 7.87 -19.16 -4.40
C ARG A 111 7.91 -18.02 -5.42
N ARG A 112 6.78 -17.81 -6.10
CA ARG A 112 6.55 -16.78 -7.14
C ARG A 112 5.35 -15.93 -6.74
N MET A 113 5.10 -14.85 -7.48
CA MET A 113 3.87 -14.06 -7.35
C MET A 113 2.65 -14.99 -7.31
N GLY A 114 1.82 -14.84 -6.30
CA GLY A 114 0.60 -15.61 -6.04
C GLY A 114 0.81 -16.82 -5.14
N PHE A 115 2.03 -17.06 -4.63
CA PHE A 115 2.33 -18.22 -3.79
C PHE A 115 1.53 -18.19 -2.48
N CYS A 116 1.22 -17.01 -1.93
CA CYS A 116 0.38 -16.91 -0.74
C CYS A 116 -1.00 -17.58 -0.93
N HIS A 117 -1.63 -17.39 -2.10
CA HIS A 117 -2.92 -18.03 -2.43
C HIS A 117 -2.80 -19.54 -2.54
N LEU A 118 -1.69 -20.04 -3.10
CA LEU A 118 -1.41 -21.47 -3.15
C LEU A 118 -1.28 -22.04 -1.74
N TYR A 119 -0.47 -21.40 -0.90
CA TYR A 119 -0.26 -21.79 0.49
C TYR A 119 -1.57 -21.82 1.28
N TRP A 120 -2.36 -20.73 1.24
CA TRP A 120 -3.63 -20.66 1.97
C TRP A 120 -4.65 -21.69 1.48
N ARG A 121 -4.71 -21.94 0.17
CA ARG A 121 -5.59 -22.98 -0.38
C ARG A 121 -5.19 -24.37 0.13
N THR A 122 -3.90 -24.68 0.15
CA THR A 122 -3.39 -25.97 0.67
C THR A 122 -3.65 -26.10 2.17
N LYS A 123 -3.32 -25.07 2.97
CA LYS A 123 -3.61 -25.02 4.41
C LYS A 123 -5.09 -25.22 4.70
N LYS A 124 -5.97 -24.49 4.00
CA LYS A 124 -7.43 -24.59 4.15
C LYS A 124 -7.93 -26.00 3.86
N ARG A 125 -7.39 -26.66 2.82
CA ARG A 125 -7.72 -28.06 2.50
C ARG A 125 -7.29 -28.99 3.63
N ILE A 126 -6.05 -28.90 4.10
CA ILE A 126 -5.52 -29.74 5.19
C ILE A 126 -6.33 -29.54 6.48
N LEU A 127 -6.62 -28.29 6.86
CA LEU A 127 -7.45 -27.97 8.02
C LEU A 127 -8.84 -28.62 7.93
N LYS A 128 -9.44 -28.62 6.73
CA LYS A 128 -10.76 -29.20 6.53
C LYS A 128 -10.75 -30.72 6.54
N GLU A 129 -9.78 -31.34 5.86
CA GLU A 129 -9.70 -32.78 5.64
C GLU A 129 -9.19 -33.53 6.88
N GLU A 130 -8.12 -33.05 7.52
CA GLU A 130 -7.45 -33.74 8.62
C GLU A 130 -8.04 -33.37 9.99
N PHE A 131 -8.49 -32.12 10.15
CA PHE A 131 -8.92 -31.59 11.44
C PHE A 131 -10.40 -31.20 11.49
N GLY A 132 -11.14 -31.29 10.38
CA GLY A 132 -12.55 -30.91 10.30
C GLY A 132 -12.81 -29.41 10.47
N ILE A 133 -11.77 -28.58 10.41
CA ILE A 133 -11.80 -27.14 10.67
C ILE A 133 -12.18 -26.39 9.39
N ASP A 134 -13.18 -25.51 9.48
CA ASP A 134 -13.56 -24.61 8.39
C ASP A 134 -12.91 -23.24 8.57
N TRP A 135 -11.65 -23.13 8.13
CA TRP A 135 -10.85 -21.90 8.22
C TRP A 135 -11.01 -21.04 6.97
N LYS A 136 -11.15 -19.72 7.16
CA LYS A 136 -11.21 -18.72 6.09
C LYS A 136 -9.84 -18.12 5.82
N THR A 137 -9.49 -18.07 4.54
CA THR A 137 -8.22 -17.48 4.09
C THR A 137 -8.18 -15.96 4.29
N PRO A 138 -6.98 -15.35 4.37
CA PRO A 138 -6.84 -13.90 4.41
C PRO A 138 -7.51 -13.20 3.22
N ALA A 139 -7.48 -13.79 2.01
CA ALA A 139 -8.16 -13.26 0.83
C ALA A 139 -9.69 -13.27 0.96
N GLU A 140 -10.26 -14.33 1.56
CA GLU A 140 -11.70 -14.42 1.82
C GLU A 140 -12.14 -13.44 2.92
N MET A 141 -11.31 -13.24 3.95
CA MET A 141 -11.59 -12.30 5.04
C MET A 141 -11.41 -10.84 4.62
N ASN A 142 -10.62 -10.57 3.57
CA ASN A 142 -10.25 -9.23 3.14
C ASN A 142 -10.40 -9.06 1.61
N PRO A 143 -11.63 -9.10 1.06
CA PRO A 143 -11.87 -9.10 -0.39
C PRO A 143 -11.42 -7.81 -1.10
N GLY A 144 -11.20 -6.71 -0.37
CA GLY A 144 -10.68 -5.45 -0.91
C GLY A 144 -9.15 -5.34 -0.90
N VAL A 145 -8.43 -6.37 -0.43
CA VAL A 145 -6.97 -6.37 -0.35
C VAL A 145 -6.40 -7.27 -1.44
N MET A 146 -5.47 -6.72 -2.22
CA MET A 146 -4.71 -7.50 -3.20
C MET A 146 -3.54 -8.17 -2.49
N PHE A 147 -3.59 -9.50 -2.43
CA PHE A 147 -2.51 -10.34 -1.92
C PHE A 147 -1.75 -10.97 -3.09
N ASP A 148 -0.44 -11.12 -2.94
CA ASP A 148 0.44 -11.74 -3.94
C ASP A 148 1.59 -12.50 -3.25
#